data_AF-A0A3A4XDC2-F1
#
_entry.id   AF-A0A3A4XDC2-F1
#
_cell.length_a   1.000
_cell.length_b   1.000
_cell.length_c   1.000
_cell.angle_alpha   90.00
_cell.angle_beta   90.00
_cell.angle_gamma   90.00
#
_symmetry.space_group_name_H-M   'P 1'
#
loop_
_entity.id
_entity.type
_entity.pdbx_description
1 polymer ?
#
loop_
_entity_poly.entity_id
_entity_poly.type
_entity_poly.pdbx_seq_one_letter_code
_entity_poly.pdbx_strand_id
1 'polypeptide(L)' 'MREFESAARRAATPVTLVSYPGAEHGFNLAIHANRYRAGDAADAWERAKSFLLKHHPLP' A
#
# COMPACT_ATOMS: atom_id res chain seq x y z
N MET A 1 5.05 -5.84 10.02
CA MET A 1 5.53 -5.23 8.75
C MET A 1 7.01 -4.87 8.74
N ARG A 2 7.60 -4.29 9.80
CA ARG A 2 9.03 -3.90 9.83
C ARG A 2 10.01 -5.07 9.67
N GLU A 3 9.67 -6.24 10.21
CA GLU A 3 10.48 -7.45 10.03
C GLU A 3 10.56 -7.89 8.56
N PHE A 4 9.44 -7.84 7.84
CA PHE A 4 9.39 -8.12 6.39
C PHE A 4 10.20 -7.11 5.59
N GLU A 5 10.09 -5.82 5.92
CA GLU A 5 10.93 -4.78 5.29
C GLU A 5 12.42 -5.05 5.53
N SER A 6 12.80 -5.39 6.76
CA SER A 6 14.17 -5.74 7.12
C SER A 6 14.68 -6.97 6.37
N ALA A 7 13.86 -8.01 6.25
CA ALA A 7 14.19 -9.22 5.49
C ALA A 7 14.35 -8.93 4.00
N ALA A 8 13.46 -8.14 3.40
CA ALA A 8 13.55 -7.74 2.00
C ALA A 8 14.83 -6.95 1.71
N ARG A 9 15.20 -6.01 2.61
CA ARG A 9 16.46 -5.27 2.52
C ARG A 9 17.68 -6.19 2.55
N ARG A 10 17.70 -7.19 3.45
CA ARG A 10 18.79 -8.18 3.51
C ARG A 10 18.90 -9.02 2.24
N ALA A 11 17.77 -9.35 1.63
CA ALA A 11 17.71 -10.12 0.38
C ALA A 11 17.94 -9.28 -0.88
N ALA A 12 18.20 -7.98 -0.75
CA ALA A 12 18.25 -7.02 -1.87
C ALA A 12 16.98 -7.01 -2.75
N THR A 13 15.83 -7.42 -2.19
CA THR A 13 14.55 -7.43 -2.90
C THR A 13 13.94 -6.03 -2.87
N PRO A 14 13.62 -5.41 -4.02
CA PRO A 14 12.97 -4.11 -4.06
C PRO A 14 11.58 -4.16 -3.41
N VAL A 15 11.43 -3.52 -2.24
CA VAL A 15 10.16 -3.43 -1.51
C VAL A 15 9.88 -1.98 -1.15
N THR A 16 8.63 -1.57 -1.32
CA THR A 16 8.12 -0.28 -0.85
C THR A 16 7.11 -0.53 0.27
N LEU A 17 7.37 -0.01 1.46
CA LEU A 17 6.44 -0.05 2.60
C LEU A 17 5.92 1.36 2.89
N VAL A 18 4.60 1.53 2.83
CA VAL A 18 3.90 2.78 3.16
C VAL A 18 3.02 2.55 4.39
N SER A 19 3.05 3.49 5.33
CA SER A 19 2.21 3.46 6.53
C SER A 19 1.38 4.74 6.57
N TYR A 20 0.06 4.59 6.64
CA TYR A 20 -0.89 5.69 6.76
C TYR A 20 -1.18 5.96 8.25
N PRO A 21 -0.75 7.10 8.82
CA PRO A 21 -0.95 7.39 10.23
C PRO A 21 -2.43 7.44 10.60
N GLY A 22 -2.82 6.70 11.65
CA GLY A 22 -4.21 6.64 12.12
C GLY A 22 -5.16 5.84 11.21
N ALA A 23 -4.64 5.14 10.19
CA ALA A 23 -5.43 4.18 9.43
C ALA A 23 -5.49 2.83 10.15
N GLU A 24 -6.68 2.23 10.20
CA GLU A 24 -6.90 0.88 10.71
C GLU A 24 -6.96 -0.16 9.57
N HIS A 25 -7.02 -1.43 9.95
CA HIS A 25 -7.26 -2.50 8.99
C HIS A 25 -8.59 -2.29 8.24
N GLY A 26 -8.52 -2.31 6.91
CA GLY A 26 -9.68 -2.08 6.05
C GLY A 26 -9.99 -0.60 5.77
N PHE A 27 -9.03 0.32 5.97
CA PHE A 27 -9.24 1.75 5.70
C PHE A 27 -9.68 2.10 4.27
N ASN A 28 -9.44 1.19 3.31
CA ASN A 28 -9.81 1.34 1.91
C ASN A 28 -11.23 0.82 1.58
N LEU A 29 -11.90 0.18 2.53
CA LEU A 29 -13.19 -0.48 2.29
C LEU A 29 -14.34 0.47 2.66
N ALA A 30 -15.02 1.01 1.64
CA ALA A 30 -16.16 1.92 1.83
C ALA A 30 -17.34 1.28 2.59
N ILE A 31 -17.44 -0.05 2.62
CA ILE A 31 -18.44 -0.79 3.38
C ILE A 31 -18.28 -0.68 4.91
N HIS A 32 -17.11 -0.22 5.39
CA HIS A 32 -16.82 -0.01 6.80
C HIS A 32 -16.69 1.49 7.10
N ALA A 33 -17.83 2.19 7.15
CA ALA A 33 -17.88 3.66 7.27
C ALA A 33 -17.05 4.23 8.44
N ASN A 34 -16.92 3.51 9.55
CA ASN A 34 -16.12 3.92 10.71
C ASN A 34 -14.60 3.81 10.52
N ARG A 35 -14.14 3.05 9.52
CA ARG A 35 -12.71 2.84 9.21
C ARG A 35 -12.31 3.44 7.87
N TYR A 36 -13.28 3.67 6.99
CA TYR A 36 -13.03 4.17 5.65
C TYR A 36 -12.37 5.56 5.69
N ARG A 37 -11.20 5.68 5.07
CA ARG A 37 -10.44 6.92 4.97
C ARG A 37 -10.20 7.23 3.50
N ALA A 38 -11.09 8.03 2.91
CA ALA A 38 -11.14 8.26 1.48
C ALA A 38 -9.80 8.75 0.89
N GLY A 39 -9.11 9.68 1.56
CA GLY A 39 -7.81 10.21 1.11
C GLY A 39 -6.71 9.14 1.10
N ASP A 40 -6.57 8.38 2.18
CA ASP A 40 -5.59 7.30 2.28
C ASP A 40 -5.89 6.18 1.29
N ALA A 41 -7.19 5.87 1.08
CA ALA A 41 -7.64 4.89 0.10
C ALA A 41 -7.27 5.30 -1.33
N ALA A 42 -7.47 6.57 -1.68
CA ALA A 42 -7.12 7.11 -2.99
C ALA A 42 -5.60 7.08 -3.21
N ASP A 43 -4.79 7.54 -2.25
CA ASP A 43 -3.32 7.49 -2.34
C ASP A 43 -2.81 6.04 -2.47
N ALA A 44 -3.36 5.11 -1.67
CA ALA A 44 -3.02 3.69 -1.77
C ALA A 44 -3.33 3.12 -3.16
N TRP A 45 -4.45 3.52 -3.77
CA TRP A 45 -4.82 3.08 -5.10
C TRP A 45 -3.90 3.63 -6.19
N GLU A 46 -3.55 4.91 -6.14
CA GLU A 46 -2.60 5.52 -7.09
C GLU A 46 -1.21 4.88 -7.01
N ARG A 47 -0.73 4.57 -5.80
CA ARG A 47 0.54 3.84 -5.61
C ARG A 47 0.49 2.43 -6.17
N ALA A 48 -0.60 1.72 -5.95
CA ALA A 48 -0.79 0.37 -6.48
C ALA A 48 -0.77 0.38 -8.02
N LYS A 49 -1.51 1.30 -8.66
CA LYS A 49 -1.48 1.49 -10.12
C LYS A 49 -0.07 1.81 -10.61
N SER A 50 0.62 2.73 -9.97
CA SER A 50 1.99 3.12 -10.35
C SER A 50 2.98 1.96 -10.25
N PHE A 51 2.86 1.13 -9.19
CA PHE A 51 3.66 -0.08 -9.04
C PHE A 51 3.37 -1.09 -10.16
N LEU A 52 2.09 -1.35 -10.44
CA LEU A 52 1.68 -2.28 -11.50
C LEU A 52 2.11 -1.80 -12.88
N LEU A 53 1.94 -0.52 -13.21
CA LEU A 53 2.39 0.04 -14.49
C LEU A 53 3.90 -0.10 -14.69
N LYS A 54 4.69 0.08 -13.62
CA LYS A 54 6.14 -0.06 -13.67
C LYS A 54 6.60 -1.50 -13.94
N HIS A 55 5.92 -2.48 -13.35
CA HIS A 55 6.37 -3.88 -13.34
C HIS A 55 5.60 -4.79 -14.31
N HIS A 56 4.42 -4.38 -14.74
CA HIS A 56 3.55 -5.09 -15.66
C HIS A 56 2.71 -4.10 -16.49
N PRO A 57 3.33 -3.30 -17.36
CA PRO A 57 2.61 -2.37 -18.22
C PRO A 57 1.60 -3.16 -19.06
N LEU A 58 0.33 -2.77 -18.99
CA LEU A 58 -0.69 -3.31 -19.89
C LEU A 58 -0.50 -2.67 -21.28
N PRO A 59 -0.63 -3.45 -22.37
CA PRO A 59 -0.57 -2.93 -23.74
C PRO A 59 -1.71 -1.93 -24.03
#